data_AF-A0A8X8A882-F1
#
_entry.id   AF-A0A8X8A882-F1
#
_cell.length_a   1.000
_cell.length_b   1.000
_cell.length_c   1.000
_cell.angle_alpha   90.00
_cell.angle_beta   90.00
_cell.angle_gamma   90.00
#
_symmetry.space_group_name_H-M   'P 1'
#
loop_
_entity.id
_entity.type
_entity.pdbx_description
1 polymer ?
#
loop_
_entity_poly.entity_id
_entity_poly.type
_entity_poly.pdbx_seq_one_letter_code
_entity_poly.pdbx_strand_id
1 'polypeptide(L)'
;MKLVRFLMKLNNETVSIELKNGTVVHGTITGVDISMNTHLKTVKLTVKGKNPITLDHLSVRGNNIRYYILPDSLNLETLLIEETPKVKPKKPTAGKLQYTSLSVVNPFQIQPEDQK
;
A
#
# COMPACT_ATOMS: atom_id res chain seq x y z
N MET A 1 -9.74 7.99 -1.90
CA MET A 1 -10.02 8.52 -0.54
C MET A 1 -8.75 9.07 0.06
N LYS A 2 -8.64 10.39 0.26
CA LYS A 2 -7.42 11.06 0.78
C LYS A 2 -7.17 10.76 2.26
N LEU A 3 -8.23 10.69 3.07
CA LEU A 3 -8.14 10.48 4.51
C LEU A 3 -7.58 9.10 4.90
N VAL A 4 -8.01 8.03 4.22
CA VAL A 4 -7.51 6.68 4.55
C VAL A 4 -6.00 6.60 4.30
N ARG A 5 -5.51 7.25 3.23
CA ARG A 5 -4.06 7.29 2.95
C ARG A 5 -3.28 8.01 4.04
N PHE A 6 -3.86 9.02 4.68
CA PHE A 6 -3.27 9.66 5.86
C PHE A 6 -3.18 8.67 7.03
N LEU A 7 -4.27 7.94 7.34
CA LEU A 7 -4.27 6.95 8.43
C LEU A 7 -3.23 5.84 8.21
N MET A 8 -3.00 5.43 6.96
CA MET A 8 -1.96 4.46 6.59
C MET A 8 -0.53 4.93 6.93
N LYS A 9 -0.31 6.24 7.10
CA LYS A 9 1.01 6.81 7.47
C LYS A 9 1.25 6.83 8.99
N LEU A 10 0.25 6.55 9.82
CA LEU A 10 0.35 6.59 11.29
C LEU A 10 1.11 5.40 11.90
N ASN A 11 1.99 4.75 11.14
CA ASN A 11 2.74 3.61 11.64
C ASN A 11 3.70 4.06 12.75
N ASN A 12 3.75 3.28 13.83
CA ASN A 12 4.46 3.57 15.08
C ASN A 12 3.91 4.76 15.90
N GLU A 13 2.78 5.35 15.52
CA GLU A 13 2.11 6.35 16.34
C GLU A 13 1.26 5.69 17.42
N THR A 14 1.31 6.24 18.64
CA THR A 14 0.46 5.78 19.74
C THR A 14 -0.82 6.60 19.79
N VAL A 15 -1.95 5.93 19.65
CA VAL A 15 -3.25 6.58 19.52
C VAL A 15 -4.24 6.00 20.53
N SER A 16 -5.33 6.73 20.75
CA SER A 16 -6.53 6.18 21.37
C SER A 16 -7.65 6.09 20.33
N ILE A 17 -8.24 4.92 20.18
CA ILE A 17 -9.33 4.66 19.23
C ILE A 17 -10.58 4.37 20.02
N GLU A 18 -11.66 5.10 19.74
CA GLU A 18 -12.97 4.75 20.26
C GLU A 18 -13.76 3.98 19.21
N LEU A 19 -14.34 2.87 19.63
CA LEU A 19 -15.22 2.04 18.80
C LEU A 19 -16.68 2.49 18.95
N LYS A 20 -17.51 2.14 17.98
CA LYS A 20 -18.95 2.47 17.96
C LYS A 20 -19.73 1.96 19.17
N ASN A 21 -19.25 0.89 19.81
CA ASN A 21 -19.85 0.33 21.04
C ASN A 21 -19.34 1.00 22.32
N GLY A 22 -18.51 2.03 22.23
CA GLY A 22 -17.92 2.74 23.37
C GLY A 22 -16.71 2.05 24.00
N THR A 23 -16.20 0.97 23.40
CA THR A 23 -14.90 0.41 23.79
C THR A 23 -13.79 1.35 23.36
N VAL A 24 -12.83 1.58 24.25
CA VAL A 24 -11.64 2.39 24.00
C VAL A 24 -10.43 1.48 23.87
N VAL A 25 -9.65 1.68 22.80
CA VAL A 25 -8.41 0.97 22.53
C VAL A 25 -7.28 1.99 22.54
N HIS A 26 -6.36 1.89 23.50
CA HIS A 26 -5.13 2.68 23.50
C HIS A 26 -3.96 1.78 23.09
N GLY A 27 -3.12 2.21 22.16
CA GLY A 27 -1.96 1.42 21.75
C GLY A 27 -1.19 2.02 20.58
N THR A 28 -0.11 1.36 20.19
CA THR A 28 0.77 1.80 19.09
C THR A 28 0.36 1.13 17.79
N ILE A 29 0.08 1.91 16.75
CA ILE A 29 -0.27 1.40 15.43
C ILE A 29 0.95 0.69 14.82
N THR A 30 0.73 -0.51 14.29
CA THR A 30 1.70 -1.25 13.45
C THR A 30 1.34 -1.19 11.97
N GLY A 31 0.09 -0.85 11.65
CA GLY A 31 -0.37 -0.65 10.29
C GLY A 31 -1.87 -0.36 10.21
N VAL A 32 -2.26 0.37 9.16
CA VAL A 32 -3.66 0.60 8.79
C VAL A 32 -3.83 0.23 7.32
N ASP A 33 -4.91 -0.46 6.99
CA ASP A 33 -5.22 -0.82 5.59
C ASP A 33 -6.23 0.13 4.93
N ILE A 34 -6.54 -0.13 3.66
CA ILE A 34 -7.48 0.69 2.87
C ILE A 34 -8.92 0.63 3.38
N SER A 35 -9.27 -0.40 4.17
CA SER A 35 -10.57 -0.56 4.82
C SER A 35 -10.58 -0.01 6.25
N MET A 36 -9.51 0.69 6.64
CA MET A 36 -9.25 1.20 8.00
C MET A 36 -9.13 0.12 9.06
N ASN A 37 -8.90 -1.15 8.69
CA ASN A 37 -8.52 -2.12 9.72
C ASN A 37 -7.19 -1.66 10.31
N THR A 38 -7.15 -1.57 11.63
CA THR A 38 -6.02 -1.00 12.35
C THR A 38 -5.41 -2.09 13.22
N HIS A 39 -4.12 -2.32 13.01
CA HIS A 39 -3.33 -3.27 13.77
C HIS A 39 -2.53 -2.49 14.81
N LEU A 40 -2.60 -2.93 16.06
CA LEU A 40 -1.92 -2.29 17.18
C LEU A 40 -1.07 -3.30 17.95
N LYS A 41 -0.03 -2.78 18.60
CA LYS A 41 0.77 -3.46 19.62
C LYS A 41 0.75 -2.67 20.93
N THR A 42 1.12 -3.33 22.03
CA THR A 42 1.19 -2.72 23.38
C THR A 42 -0.13 -2.04 23.73
N VAL A 43 -1.20 -2.84 23.77
CA VAL A 43 -2.57 -2.36 23.78
C VAL A 43 -3.15 -2.39 25.18
N LYS A 44 -3.84 -1.30 25.55
CA LYS A 44 -4.74 -1.23 26.71
C LYS A 44 -6.17 -1.08 26.20
N LEU A 45 -6.95 -2.14 26.32
CA LEU A 45 -8.35 -2.23 25.92
C LEU A 45 -9.25 -1.95 27.12
N THR A 46 -10.15 -0.99 27.00
CA THR A 46 -11.17 -0.69 28.02
C THR A 46 -12.56 -0.82 27.41
N VAL A 47 -13.24 -1.92 27.72
CA VAL A 47 -14.64 -2.10 27.32
C VAL A 47 -15.51 -1.21 28.21
N LYS A 48 -16.55 -0.59 27.63
CA LYS A 48 -17.45 0.29 28.37
C LYS A 48 -17.96 -0.37 29.66
N GLY A 49 -17.73 0.28 30.80
CA GLY A 49 -18.15 -0.20 32.12
C GLY A 49 -17.35 -1.39 32.67
N LYS A 50 -16.20 -1.72 32.07
CA LYS A 50 -15.30 -2.79 32.55
C LYS A 50 -13.91 -2.25 32.83
N ASN A 51 -13.15 -3.02 33.62
CA ASN A 51 -11.74 -2.72 33.90
C ASN A 51 -10.88 -2.84 32.63
N PRO A 52 -9.80 -2.04 32.50
CA PRO A 52 -8.86 -2.17 31.39
C PRO A 52 -8.15 -3.52 31.38
N ILE A 53 -7.88 -4.03 30.18
CA ILE A 53 -7.15 -5.27 29.91
C ILE A 53 -5.96 -4.94 29.00
N THR A 54 -4.78 -5.45 29.34
CA THR A 54 -3.58 -5.31 28.52
C THR A 54 -3.45 -6.47 27.54
N LEU A 55 -3.07 -6.17 26.29
CA LEU A 55 -2.87 -7.15 25.22
C LEU A 55 -1.59 -6.79 24.46
N ASP A 56 -0.83 -7.79 24.02
CA ASP A 56 0.38 -7.55 23.23
C ASP A 56 0.04 -7.05 21.82
N HIS A 57 -1.01 -7.62 21.22
CA HIS A 57 -1.47 -7.30 19.87
C HIS A 57 -3.00 -7.25 19.80
N LEU A 58 -3.54 -6.33 19.01
CA LEU A 58 -4.98 -6.26 18.70
C LEU A 58 -5.18 -5.79 17.26
N SER A 59 -6.16 -6.36 16.57
CA SER A 59 -6.62 -5.86 15.28
C SER A 59 -8.07 -5.40 15.39
N VAL A 60 -8.32 -4.16 15.01
CA VAL A 60 -9.65 -3.55 15.03
C VAL A 60 -10.17 -3.46 13.60
N ARG A 61 -11.40 -3.94 13.37
CA ARG A 61 -12.06 -3.81 12.07
C ARG A 61 -12.49 -2.36 11.82
N GLY A 62 -12.11 -1.80 10.67
CA GLY A 62 -12.28 -0.38 10.37
C GLY A 62 -13.72 0.13 10.45
N ASN A 63 -14.73 -0.70 10.10
CA ASN A 63 -16.13 -0.27 10.18
C ASN A 63 -16.63 -0.01 11.62
N ASN A 64 -15.95 -0.56 12.63
CA ASN A 64 -16.31 -0.44 14.03
C ASN A 64 -15.67 0.78 14.68
N ILE A 65 -14.73 1.45 13.99
CA ILE A 65 -14.06 2.64 14.49
C ILE A 65 -15.02 3.82 14.42
N ARG A 66 -15.09 4.59 15.51
CA ARG A 66 -15.84 5.85 15.60
C ARG A 66 -14.92 7.04 15.29
N TYR A 67 -13.76 7.09 15.96
CA TYR A 67 -12.71 8.07 15.68
C TYR A 67 -11.35 7.62 16.25
N TYR A 68 -10.30 8.30 15.78
CA TYR A 68 -8.96 8.27 16.35
C TYR A 68 -8.72 9.56 17.15
N ILE A 69 -8.07 9.42 18.28
CA ILE A 69 -7.45 10.52 19.02
C ILE A 69 -5.95 10.43 18.69
N LEU A 70 -5.46 11.44 17.97
CA LEU A 70 -4.08 11.52 17.51
C LEU A 70 -3.21 12.21 18.57
N PRO A 71 -1.89 11.93 18.61
CA PRO A 71 -0.96 12.70 19.44
C PRO A 71 -0.97 14.18 19.06
N ASP A 72 -0.89 15.07 20.06
CA ASP A 72 -0.80 16.51 19.84
C ASP A 72 0.49 16.91 19.09
N SER A 73 1.55 16.10 19.22
CA SER A 73 2.84 16.31 18.54
C SER A 73 2.85 15.84 17.08
N LEU A 74 1.76 15.27 16.58
CA LEU A 74 1.71 14.76 15.22
C LEU A 74 1.69 15.90 14.20
N ASN A 75 2.72 15.96 13.35
CA ASN A 75 2.78 16.98 12.29
C ASN A 75 1.82 16.61 11.14
N LEU A 76 0.62 17.20 11.16
CA LEU A 76 -0.41 16.93 10.16
C LEU A 76 -0.05 17.44 8.77
N GLU A 77 0.66 18.57 8.66
CA GLU A 77 0.98 19.20 7.38
C GLU A 77 1.82 18.28 6.51
N THR A 78 2.85 17.66 7.08
CA THR A 78 3.73 16.73 6.35
C THR A 78 3.00 15.46 5.94
N LEU A 79 2.11 14.96 6.79
CA LEU A 79 1.38 13.72 6.56
C LEU A 79 0.23 13.87 5.57
N LEU A 80 -0.34 15.07 5.43
CA LEU A 80 -1.43 15.36 4.49
C LEU A 80 -0.94 15.64 3.06
N ILE A 81 0.36 15.88 2.85
CA ILE A 81 0.92 16.04 1.51
C ILE A 81 0.87 14.70 0.75
N GLU A 82 0.30 14.75 -0.46
CA GLU A 82 0.32 13.63 -1.40
C GLU A 82 1.71 13.53 -2.03
N GLU A 83 2.37 12.38 -1.93
CA GLU A 83 3.52 12.10 -2.79
C GLU A 83 3.01 11.98 -4.23
N THR A 84 3.42 12.90 -5.11
CA THR A 84 3.20 12.77 -6.54
C THR A 84 3.74 11.41 -7.00
N PRO A 85 2.98 10.60 -7.74
CA PRO A 85 3.40 9.26 -8.10
C PRO A 85 4.73 9.33 -8.84
N LYS A 86 5.76 8.68 -8.29
CA LYS A 86 7.02 8.43 -9.00
C LYS A 86 6.67 7.60 -10.24
N VAL A 87 6.54 8.25 -11.39
CA VAL A 87 6.33 7.60 -12.68
C VAL A 87 7.54 6.69 -12.90
N LYS A 88 7.36 5.38 -12.69
CA LYS A 88 8.38 4.41 -13.07
C LYS A 88 8.58 4.57 -14.58
N PRO A 89 9.77 4.92 -15.08
CA PRO A 89 9.98 5.06 -16.52
C PRO A 89 9.64 3.72 -17.18
N LYS A 90 8.68 3.75 -18.12
CA LYS A 90 8.38 2.58 -18.95
C LYS A 90 9.67 2.19 -19.65
N LYS A 91 10.13 0.95 -19.46
CA LYS A 91 11.16 0.36 -20.32
C LYS A 91 10.66 0.48 -21.77
N PRO A 92 11.47 1.00 -22.72
CA PRO A 92 11.06 1.07 -24.11
C PRO A 92 10.75 -0.34 -24.60
N THR A 93 9.50 -0.58 -24.97
CA THR A 93 9.10 -1.81 -25.65
C THR A 93 9.67 -1.74 -27.06
N ALA A 94 10.63 -2.61 -27.37
CA ALA A 94 11.16 -2.76 -28.72
C ALA A 94 9.99 -2.99 -29.70
N GLY A 95 9.95 -2.18 -30.75
CA GLY A 95 8.87 -2.14 -31.72
C GLY A 95 8.64 -3.50 -32.38
N LYS A 96 7.35 -3.82 -32.57
CA LYS A 96 6.89 -4.88 -33.46
C LYS A 96 7.30 -4.49 -34.89
N LEU A 97 8.31 -5.12 -35.46
CA LEU A 97 8.62 -5.01 -36.89
C LEU A 97 7.49 -5.71 -37.66
N GLN A 98 6.72 -4.93 -38.43
CA GLN A 98 5.78 -5.45 -39.42
C GLN A 98 6.59 -5.92 -40.63
N TYR A 99 6.52 -7.21 -40.96
CA TYR A 99 6.99 -7.71 -42.26
C TYR A 99 5.86 -7.53 -43.27
N THR A 100 5.96 -6.53 -44.13
CA THR A 100 5.19 -6.50 -45.39
C THR A 100 5.94 -7.32 -46.42
N SER A 101 5.24 -8.28 -47.03
CA SER A 101 5.75 -9.15 -48.09
C SER A 101 6.34 -8.35 -49.24
N LEU A 102 7.63 -8.52 -49.51
CA LEU A 102 8.28 -8.05 -50.73
C LEU A 102 8.70 -9.26 -51.56
N SER A 103 8.08 -9.29 -52.73
CA SER A 103 8.29 -10.11 -53.93
C SER A 103 9.67 -10.76 -54.09
N VAL A 104 9.60 -12.05 -54.43
CA VAL A 104 10.66 -12.90 -54.97
C VAL A 104 11.38 -12.22 -56.14
N VAL A 105 12.70 -12.02 -56.02
CA VAL A 105 13.60 -12.08 -57.17
C VAL A 105 14.85 -12.84 -56.73
N ASN A 106 15.03 -14.02 -57.29
CA ASN A 106 16.15 -14.92 -57.03
C ASN A 106 17.07 -14.89 -58.25
N PRO A 107 18.32 -14.39 -58.14
CA PRO A 107 19.31 -14.70 -59.16
C PRO A 107 20.66 -15.02 -58.51
N PHE A 108 20.89 -16.27 -58.12
CA PHE A 108 22.24 -16.83 -58.20
C PHE A 108 22.18 -18.34 -58.39
N GLN A 109 22.44 -18.73 -59.63
CA GLN A 109 22.68 -20.08 -60.09
C GLN A 109 24.15 -20.44 -59.80
N ILE A 110 24.33 -21.56 -59.07
CA ILE A 110 25.28 -22.70 -59.25
C ILE A 110 26.78 -22.36 -59.48
N GLN A 111 27.75 -22.96 -58.75
CA GLN A 111 28.51 -24.17 -59.13
C GLN A 111 29.68 -24.49 -58.16
N PRO A 112 30.25 -25.72 -58.16
CA PRO A 112 30.09 -26.71 -57.09
C PRO A 112 31.37 -26.94 -56.27
N GLU A 113 31.23 -27.58 -55.11
CA GLU A 113 32.36 -28.21 -54.40
C GLU A 113 32.74 -29.52 -55.08
N ASP A 114 33.99 -29.65 -55.51
CA ASP A 114 34.65 -30.94 -55.72
C ASP A 114 36.14 -30.87 -55.33
N GLN A 115 36.46 -31.62 -54.28
CA GLN A 115 37.66 -32.44 -54.03
C GLN A 115 39.07 -31.90 -54.35
N LYS A 116 39.88 -31.77 -53.29
CA LYS A 116 40.98 -32.74 -53.06
C LYS A 116 41.40 -32.79 -51.59
#